data_AF-A0A8T5SFM2-F1
#
_entry.id   AF-A0A8T5SFM2-F1
#
_cell.length_a   1.000
_cell.length_b   1.000
_cell.length_c   1.000
_cell.angle_alpha   90.00
_cell.angle_beta   90.00
_cell.angle_gamma   90.00
#
_symmetry.space_group_name_H-M   'P 1'
#
loop_
_entity.id
_entity.type
_entity.pdbx_description
1 polymer ?
#
loop_
_entity_poly.entity_id
_entity_poly.type
_entity_poly.pdbx_seq_one_letter_code
_entity_poly.pdbx_strand_id
1 'polypeptide(L)'
;MISNNWKTAQKTVADFLQKHKFGIKEEKSLKSGKRIDILAQKKIGNKILHVIVEVKDWNNVSRKQETNFCQQIIQYLIEYAIEEILPKEPKEKWQKSEKIIRDKFIGVLCLTKDAHFSFRKVSHHFFKKNKE
;
A
#
# COMPACT_ATOMS: atom_id res chain seq x y z
N MET A 1 17.07 -15.59 14.36
CA MET A 1 15.82 -16.08 13.74
C MET A 1 14.83 -14.93 13.69
N ILE A 2 14.65 -14.26 12.54
CA ILE A 2 13.84 -13.02 12.42
C ILE A 2 12.63 -13.23 11.48
N SER A 3 12.50 -14.40 10.85
CA SER A 3 11.54 -14.66 9.76
C SER A 3 10.11 -15.00 10.18
N ASN A 4 9.89 -15.59 11.37
CA ASN A 4 8.55 -16.06 11.77
C ASN A 4 7.61 -14.92 12.20
N ASN A 5 8.13 -13.80 12.70
CA ASN A 5 7.30 -12.71 13.21
C ASN A 5 6.66 -11.89 12.08
N TRP A 6 7.41 -11.57 11.03
CA TRP A 6 6.87 -10.76 9.92
C TRP A 6 5.78 -11.49 9.14
N LYS A 7 5.95 -12.78 8.81
CA LYS A 7 4.90 -13.56 8.13
C LYS A 7 3.63 -13.66 8.96
N THR A 8 3.76 -13.85 10.27
CA THR A 8 2.62 -13.89 11.20
C THR A 8 1.92 -12.53 11.27
N ALA A 9 2.68 -11.44 11.31
CA ALA A 9 2.14 -10.08 11.29
C ALA A 9 1.40 -9.80 9.97
N GLN A 10 2.00 -10.15 8.82
CA GLN A 10 1.36 -10.02 7.51
C GLN A 10 0.05 -10.78 7.46
N LYS A 11 0.06 -12.07 7.86
CA LYS A 11 -1.14 -12.90 7.90
C LYS A 11 -2.23 -12.30 8.80
N THR A 12 -1.87 -11.81 9.98
CA THR A 12 -2.82 -11.18 10.91
C THR A 12 -3.50 -9.95 10.29
N VAL A 13 -2.73 -9.10 9.59
CA VAL A 13 -3.25 -7.93 8.87
C VAL A 13 -4.13 -8.35 7.69
N ALA A 14 -3.71 -9.39 6.94
CA ALA A 14 -4.50 -9.96 5.85
C ALA A 14 -5.86 -10.48 6.35
N ASP A 15 -5.86 -11.29 7.41
CA ASP A 15 -7.07 -11.83 8.04
C ASP A 15 -8.00 -10.71 8.52
N PHE A 16 -7.47 -9.64 9.11
CA PHE A 16 -8.24 -8.45 9.47
C PHE A 16 -8.93 -7.83 8.25
N LEU A 17 -8.19 -7.58 7.16
CA LEU A 17 -8.75 -6.98 5.94
C LEU A 17 -9.78 -7.91 5.27
N GLN A 18 -9.56 -9.23 5.28
CA GLN A 18 -10.52 -10.22 4.78
C GLN A 18 -11.84 -10.19 5.56
N LYS A 19 -11.78 -10.11 6.90
CA LYS A 19 -12.98 -9.94 7.76
C LYS A 19 -13.77 -8.68 7.36
N HIS A 20 -13.08 -7.63 6.92
CA HIS A 20 -13.66 -6.40 6.37
C HIS A 20 -14.01 -6.45 4.87
N LYS A 21 -14.11 -7.66 4.29
CA LYS A 21 -14.57 -7.93 2.92
C LYS A 21 -13.66 -7.36 1.83
N PHE A 22 -12.35 -7.30 2.10
CA PHE A 22 -11.37 -7.09 1.05
C PHE A 22 -10.96 -8.45 0.45
N GLY A 23 -10.81 -8.50 -0.88
CA GLY A 23 -10.03 -9.55 -1.54
C GLY A 23 -8.55 -9.26 -1.35
N ILE A 24 -7.76 -10.27 -0.99
CA ILE A 24 -6.35 -10.11 -0.62
C ILE A 24 -5.45 -10.88 -1.59
N LYS A 25 -4.35 -10.24 -1.97
CA LYS A 25 -3.19 -10.87 -2.58
C LYS A 25 -1.94 -10.50 -1.78
N GLU A 26 -1.38 -11.50 -1.11
CA GLU A 26 -0.14 -11.37 -0.37
C GLU A 26 1.06 -11.41 -1.31
N GLU A 27 2.15 -10.73 -0.93
CA GLU A 27 3.45 -10.81 -1.59
C GLU A 27 3.40 -10.53 -3.11
N LYS A 28 2.64 -9.50 -3.52
CA LYS A 28 2.50 -9.13 -4.94
C LYS A 28 3.80 -8.54 -5.47
N SER A 29 4.46 -9.27 -6.39
CA SER A 29 5.61 -8.77 -7.13
C SER A 29 5.25 -7.64 -8.10
N LEU A 30 6.17 -6.68 -8.21
CA LEU A 30 6.17 -5.56 -9.17
C LEU A 30 7.28 -5.78 -10.23
N LYS A 31 7.22 -5.10 -11.39
CA LYS A 31 8.23 -5.28 -12.45
C LYS A 31 9.62 -4.84 -12.04
N SER A 32 9.73 -3.88 -11.13
CA SER A 32 10.99 -3.45 -10.51
C SER A 32 11.67 -4.55 -9.69
N GLY A 33 11.04 -5.73 -9.53
CA GLY A 33 11.52 -6.82 -8.68
C GLY A 33 11.17 -6.62 -7.20
N LYS A 34 10.56 -5.48 -6.84
CA LYS A 34 10.06 -5.23 -5.49
C LYS A 34 8.76 -5.99 -5.24
N ARG A 35 8.37 -6.06 -3.96
CA ARG A 35 7.19 -6.82 -3.50
C ARG A 35 6.35 -5.96 -2.58
N ILE A 36 5.06 -5.91 -2.86
CA ILE A 36 4.04 -5.39 -1.95
C ILE A 36 3.70 -6.50 -0.95
N ASP A 37 3.79 -6.21 0.35
CA ASP A 37 3.46 -7.20 1.40
C ASP A 37 1.98 -7.65 1.28
N ILE A 38 1.04 -6.71 1.19
CA ILE A 38 -0.39 -7.01 1.00
C ILE A 38 -1.02 -6.04 -0.01
N LEU A 39 -1.63 -6.59 -1.05
CA LEU A 39 -2.56 -5.89 -1.92
C LEU A 39 -3.99 -6.27 -1.54
N ALA A 40 -4.76 -5.30 -1.04
CA ALA A 40 -6.15 -5.49 -0.66
C ALA A 40 -7.08 -4.73 -1.62
N GLN A 41 -8.16 -5.36 -2.05
CA GLN A 41 -9.09 -4.80 -3.03
C GLN A 41 -10.52 -4.92 -2.55
N LYS A 42 -11.33 -3.87 -2.70
CA LYS A 42 -12.74 -3.88 -2.32
C LYS A 42 -13.59 -3.12 -3.33
N LYS A 43 -14.68 -3.75 -3.78
CA LYS A 43 -15.67 -3.08 -4.64
C LYS A 43 -16.50 -2.12 -3.80
N ILE A 44 -16.58 -0.86 -4.22
CA ILE A 44 -17.40 0.20 -3.61
C ILE A 44 -18.22 0.84 -4.74
N GLY A 45 -19.50 0.46 -4.84
CA GLY A 45 -20.33 0.81 -5.99
C GLY A 45 -19.73 0.31 -7.30
N ASN A 46 -19.54 1.21 -8.26
CA ASN A 46 -18.94 0.92 -9.58
C ASN A 46 -17.41 1.07 -9.60
N LYS A 47 -16.77 1.26 -8.43
CA LYS A 47 -15.32 1.45 -8.32
C LYS A 47 -14.70 0.29 -7.55
N ILE A 48 -13.44 0.02 -7.83
CA ILE A 48 -12.59 -0.85 -7.01
C ILE A 48 -11.63 0.04 -6.26
N LEU A 49 -11.65 -0.06 -4.93
CA LEU A 49 -10.66 0.50 -4.04
C LEU A 49 -9.48 -0.47 -3.96
N HIS A 50 -8.28 0.02 -4.25
CA HIS A 50 -7.03 -0.71 -4.12
C HIS A 50 -6.26 -0.15 -2.92
N VAL A 51 -5.85 -1.01 -2.01
CA VAL A 51 -5.09 -0.67 -0.82
C VAL A 51 -3.79 -1.46 -0.85
N ILE A 52 -2.66 -0.76 -0.90
CA ILE A 52 -1.33 -1.33 -0.79
C ILE A 52 -0.90 -1.17 0.66
N VAL A 53 -0.59 -2.27 1.33
CA VAL A 53 -0.17 -2.27 2.73
C VAL A 53 1.25 -2.80 2.82
N GLU A 54 2.13 -2.01 3.43
CA GLU A 54 3.47 -2.42 3.83
C GLU A 54 3.46 -2.74 5.33
N VAL A 55 3.94 -3.93 5.71
CA VAL A 55 3.88 -4.40 7.10
C VAL A 55 5.28 -4.32 7.73
N LYS A 56 5.38 -3.67 8.88
CA LYS A 56 6.64 -3.51 9.64
C LYS A 56 6.42 -3.78 11.12
N ASP A 57 7.44 -4.30 11.79
CA ASP A 57 7.45 -4.46 13.25
C ASP A 57 7.82 -3.13 13.92
N TRP A 58 6.91 -2.59 14.74
CA TRP A 58 6.98 -1.27 15.36
C TRP A 58 8.25 -1.07 16.20
N ASN A 59 8.70 -2.09 16.93
CA ASN A 59 9.79 -1.92 17.91
C ASN A 59 11.13 -1.50 17.27
N ASN A 60 11.24 -1.61 15.94
CA ASN A 60 12.46 -1.34 15.18
C ASN A 60 12.32 -0.21 14.14
N VAL A 61 11.28 0.64 14.24
CA VAL A 61 11.05 1.72 13.26
C VAL A 61 11.40 3.09 13.84
N SER A 62 12.55 3.61 13.41
CA SER A 62 12.89 5.02 13.58
C SER A 62 12.07 5.92 12.65
N ARG A 63 11.98 7.21 12.98
CA ARG A 63 11.33 8.22 12.10
C ARG A 63 11.94 8.26 10.69
N LYS A 64 13.25 8.04 10.55
CA LYS A 64 13.92 8.01 9.24
C LYS A 64 13.46 6.79 8.42
N GLN A 65 13.36 5.62 9.05
CA GLN A 65 12.84 4.42 8.39
C GLN A 65 11.37 4.59 8.01
N GLU A 66 10.55 5.20 8.88
CA GLU A 66 9.15 5.48 8.57
C GLU A 66 8.98 6.35 7.31
N THR A 67 9.79 7.41 7.19
CA THR A 67 9.82 8.24 5.97
C THR A 67 10.19 7.41 4.74
N ASN A 68 11.20 6.55 4.84
CA ASN A 68 11.62 5.68 3.73
C ASN A 68 10.51 4.70 3.34
N PHE A 69 9.81 4.10 4.31
CA PHE A 69 8.68 3.22 4.02
C PHE A 69 7.52 3.97 3.36
N CYS A 70 7.22 5.19 3.80
CA CYS A 70 6.22 6.03 3.13
C CYS A 70 6.60 6.29 1.65
N GLN A 71 7.86 6.63 1.38
CA GLN A 71 8.34 6.85 0.01
C GLN A 71 8.26 5.57 -0.84
N GLN A 72 8.64 4.43 -0.27
CA GLN A 72 8.54 3.12 -0.90
C GLN A 72 7.09 2.77 -1.27
N ILE A 73 6.13 2.98 -0.36
CA ILE A 73 4.70 2.77 -0.60
C ILE A 73 4.21 3.65 -1.75
N ILE A 74 4.67 4.90 -1.83
CA ILE A 74 4.30 5.78 -2.95
C ILE A 74 4.85 5.24 -4.28
N GLN A 75 6.10 4.78 -4.31
CA GLN A 75 6.65 4.15 -5.51
C GLN A 75 5.82 2.93 -5.93
N TYR A 76 5.39 2.10 -4.97
CA TYR A 76 4.51 0.96 -5.23
C TYR A 76 3.17 1.36 -5.81
N LEU A 77 2.54 2.41 -5.27
CA LEU A 77 1.28 2.92 -5.80
C LEU A 77 1.41 3.38 -7.26
N ILE A 78 2.47 4.12 -7.57
CA ILE A 78 2.72 4.63 -8.91
C ILE A 78 2.95 3.46 -9.88
N GLU A 79 3.88 2.56 -9.54
CA GLU A 79 4.24 1.42 -10.38
C GLU A 79 3.03 0.51 -10.61
N TYR A 80 2.34 0.11 -9.54
CA TYR A 80 1.17 -0.75 -9.63
C TYR A 80 0.02 -0.11 -10.42
N ALA A 81 -0.24 1.20 -10.24
CA ALA A 81 -1.27 1.90 -11.02
C ALA A 81 -0.93 1.96 -12.51
N ILE A 82 0.35 2.19 -12.84
CA ILE A 82 0.84 2.19 -14.23
C ILE A 82 0.72 0.80 -14.85
N GLU A 83 1.08 -0.26 -14.13
CA GLU A 83 1.08 -1.62 -14.65
C GLU A 83 -0.32 -2.20 -14.86
N GLU A 84 -1.18 -2.08 -13.86
CA GLU A 84 -2.40 -2.87 -13.80
C GLU A 84 -3.63 -2.13 -14.31
N ILE A 85 -3.63 -0.80 -14.26
CA ILE A 85 -4.81 0.01 -14.55
C ILE A 85 -4.65 0.79 -15.86
N LEU A 86 -3.49 1.40 -16.13
CA LEU A 86 -3.31 2.17 -17.36
C LEU A 86 -3.53 1.37 -18.65
N PRO A 87 -3.09 0.10 -18.79
CA PRO A 87 -3.36 -0.68 -20.00
C PRO A 87 -4.84 -1.01 -20.21
N LYS A 88 -5.68 -0.87 -19.16
CA LYS A 88 -7.10 -1.24 -19.16
C LYS A 88 -8.03 -0.02 -19.34
N GLU A 89 -7.50 1.21 -19.30
CA GLU A 89 -8.28 2.45 -19.44
C GLU A 89 -8.00 3.13 -20.79
N PRO A 90 -9.01 3.76 -21.45
CA PRO A 90 -8.80 4.48 -22.70
C PRO A 90 -7.80 5.65 -22.55
N LYS A 91 -6.84 5.77 -23.48
CA LYS A 91 -5.74 6.76 -23.46
C LYS A 91 -6.18 8.22 -23.23
N GLU A 92 -7.39 8.58 -23.65
CA GLU A 92 -7.95 9.94 -23.56
C GLU A 92 -8.28 10.38 -22.12
N LYS A 93 -8.40 9.46 -21.15
CA LYS A 93 -8.74 9.81 -19.75
C LYS A 93 -7.53 10.14 -18.88
N TRP A 94 -6.31 10.10 -19.43
CA TRP A 94 -5.07 10.26 -18.68
C TRP A 94 -4.89 11.68 -18.10
N GLN A 95 -5.32 12.73 -18.80
CA GLN A 95 -5.17 14.12 -18.30
C GLN A 95 -6.14 14.46 -17.14
N LYS A 96 -7.13 13.61 -16.84
CA LYS A 96 -7.99 13.69 -15.63
C LYS A 96 -7.57 12.69 -14.53
N SER A 97 -6.50 11.92 -14.73
CA SER A 97 -6.28 10.65 -14.04
C SER A 97 -5.56 10.71 -12.70
N GLU A 98 -4.77 11.74 -12.37
CA GLU A 98 -4.10 11.80 -11.06
C GLU A 98 -5.08 11.82 -9.89
N LYS A 99 -6.15 12.62 -9.97
CA LYS A 99 -7.17 12.68 -8.92
C LYS A 99 -7.95 11.37 -8.81
N ILE A 100 -8.23 10.72 -9.95
CA ILE A 100 -8.92 9.43 -10.01
C ILE A 100 -8.07 8.30 -9.43
N ILE A 101 -6.75 8.31 -9.68
CA ILE A 101 -5.78 7.40 -9.06
C ILE A 101 -5.73 7.68 -7.55
N ARG A 102 -5.72 8.93 -7.09
CA ARG A 102 -5.72 9.26 -5.65
C ARG A 102 -6.97 8.77 -4.90
N ASP A 103 -8.14 8.76 -5.55
CA ASP A 103 -9.38 8.32 -4.92
C ASP A 103 -9.56 6.79 -4.95
N LYS A 104 -8.94 6.09 -5.93
CA LYS A 104 -9.03 4.64 -6.10
C LYS A 104 -7.90 3.87 -5.40
N PHE A 105 -6.78 4.51 -5.09
CA PHE A 105 -5.60 3.86 -4.54
C PHE A 105 -5.16 4.48 -3.22
N ILE A 106 -4.96 3.62 -2.21
CA ILE A 106 -4.52 4.02 -0.88
C ILE A 106 -3.26 3.25 -0.52
N GLY A 107 -2.20 3.96 -0.16
CA GLY A 107 -1.03 3.38 0.49
C GLY A 107 -1.20 3.40 1.99
N VAL A 108 -0.84 2.31 2.66
CA VAL A 108 -0.91 2.17 4.11
C VAL A 108 0.41 1.60 4.62
N LEU A 109 1.01 2.29 5.58
CA LEU A 109 2.03 1.69 6.43
C LEU A 109 1.31 1.04 7.62
N CYS A 110 1.51 -0.25 7.81
CA CYS A 110 1.01 -1.00 8.94
C CYS A 110 2.16 -1.33 9.89
N LEU A 111 2.12 -0.72 11.07
CA LEU A 111 3.09 -1.01 12.13
C LEU A 111 2.45 -2.01 13.09
N THR A 112 3.12 -3.13 13.29
CA THR A 112 2.65 -4.28 14.06
C THR A 112 3.51 -4.46 15.31
N LYS A 113 2.90 -4.83 16.43
CA LYS A 113 3.57 -5.21 17.67
C LYS A 113 2.71 -6.26 18.35
N ASP A 114 3.23 -7.48 18.48
CA ASP A 114 2.49 -8.61 19.04
C ASP A 114 1.11 -8.77 18.36
N ALA A 115 0.01 -8.69 19.13
CA ALA A 115 -1.36 -8.77 18.62
C ALA A 115 -1.96 -7.42 18.16
N HIS A 116 -1.19 -6.33 18.23
CA HIS A 116 -1.65 -4.99 17.89
C HIS A 116 -1.09 -4.54 16.55
N PHE A 117 -1.90 -3.82 15.79
CA PHE A 117 -1.46 -3.12 14.60
C PHE A 117 -2.07 -1.72 14.50
N SER A 118 -1.32 -0.81 13.90
CA SER A 118 -1.77 0.55 13.62
C SER A 118 -1.62 0.83 12.14
N PHE A 119 -2.61 1.52 11.57
CA PHE A 119 -2.61 1.88 10.16
C PHE A 119 -2.36 3.37 9.99
N ARG A 120 -1.35 3.69 9.18
CA ARG A 120 -1.09 5.06 8.75
C ARG A 120 -1.31 5.17 7.25
N LYS A 121 -2.34 5.93 6.85
CA LYS A 121 -2.54 6.29 5.44
C LYS A 121 -1.35 7.12 4.97
N VAL A 122 -0.69 6.68 3.91
CA VAL A 122 0.35 7.44 3.22
C VAL A 122 -0.36 8.41 2.28
N SER A 123 -0.41 9.68 2.69
CA SER A 123 -0.96 10.77 1.88
C SER A 123 0.17 11.57 1.25
N HIS A 124 -0.10 12.25 0.12
CA HIS A 124 0.88 13.09 -0.56
C HIS A 124 1.40 14.29 0.28
N HIS A 125 0.94 14.48 1.52
CA HIS A 125 1.50 15.52 2.40
C HIS A 125 2.99 15.29 2.71
N PHE A 126 3.54 14.11 2.46
CA PHE A 126 4.98 13.85 2.57
C PHE A 126 5.81 14.37 1.37
N PHE A 127 5.19 14.83 0.28
CA PHE A 127 5.91 15.48 -0.84
C PHE A 127 6.11 16.98 -0.66
N LYS A 128 5.42 17.63 0.28
CA LYS A 128 5.61 19.06 0.55
C LYS A 128 6.57 19.28 1.72
N LYS A 129 7.87 19.07 1.47
CA LYS A 129 8.93 19.77 2.20
C LYS A 129 10.32 19.68 1.55
N ASN A 130 10.41 19.83 0.24
CA ASN A 130 11.61 20.41 -0.37
C ASN A 130 11.21 21.76 -0.94
N LYS A 131 11.24 22.79 -0.08
CA LYS A 131 11.56 24.14 -0.52
C LYS A 131 13.07 24.23 -0.44
N GLU A 132 13.76 23.94 -1.54
CA GLU A 132 15.03 24.54 -1.92
C GLU A 132 15.00 24.72 -3.44
#